data_AF-A0A4U9HU20-F1
#
_entry.id   AF-A0A4U9HU20-F1
#
_cell.length_a   1.000
_cell.length_b   1.000
_cell.length_c   1.000
_cell.angle_alpha   90.00
_cell.angle_beta   90.00
_cell.angle_gamma   90.00
#
_symmetry.space_group_name_H-M   'P 1'
#
loop_
_entity.id
_entity.type
_entity.pdbx_description
1 polymer ?
#
loop_
_entity_poly.entity_id
_entity_poly.type
_entity_poly.pdbx_seq_one_letter_code
_entity_poly.pdbx_strand_id
1 'polypeptide(L)'
;MLKKAAAQVLSSVESEIGRTTDPVRMYMREMGTVELLTREGEIDIAKRIEDGINQVQCSVAEYPEAITYLLEQYDRVEAGESRLSDLITGFVDPNAEEDLAPTATHIGSELSTEEQDDDDDEDDDDDDSEDDNSIDPEVAVRSSPNCASSTKRRVR
;
A
#
# COMPACT_ATOMS: atom_id res chain seq x y z
N MET A 1 -53.28 11.81 -4.81
CA MET A 1 -52.75 10.55 -4.24
C MET A 1 -51.22 10.54 -4.11
N LEU A 2 -50.45 11.07 -5.06
CA LEU A 2 -48.98 11.14 -5.01
C LEU A 2 -48.38 11.81 -3.74
N LYS A 3 -48.96 12.91 -3.26
CA LYS A 3 -48.47 13.60 -2.03
C LYS A 3 -48.59 12.76 -0.75
N LYS A 4 -49.57 11.85 -0.68
CA LYS A 4 -49.79 11.00 0.50
C LYS A 4 -48.79 9.84 0.53
N ALA A 5 -48.41 9.31 -0.64
CA ALA A 5 -47.41 8.25 -0.74
C ALA A 5 -46.00 8.73 -0.37
N ALA A 6 -45.58 9.91 -0.87
CA ALA A 6 -44.28 10.49 -0.54
C ALA A 6 -44.17 10.81 0.97
N ALA A 7 -45.23 11.36 1.58
CA ALA A 7 -45.27 11.62 3.01
C ALA A 7 -45.24 10.34 3.87
N GLN A 8 -45.80 9.23 3.37
CA GLN A 8 -45.80 7.95 4.08
C GLN A 8 -44.42 7.26 4.04
N VAL A 9 -43.69 7.39 2.93
CA VAL A 9 -42.29 6.93 2.83
C VAL A 9 -41.37 7.78 3.70
N LEU A 10 -41.51 9.11 3.66
CA LEU A 10 -40.73 10.01 4.52
C LEU A 10 -41.02 9.76 6.01
N SER A 11 -42.28 9.48 6.37
CA SER A 11 -42.68 9.17 7.76
C SER A 11 -42.17 7.82 8.25
N SER A 12 -42.01 6.80 7.38
CA SER A 12 -41.39 5.53 7.80
C SER A 12 -39.90 5.70 8.08
N VAL A 13 -39.21 6.50 7.26
CA VAL A 13 -37.79 6.85 7.45
C VAL A 13 -37.59 7.71 8.72
N GLU A 14 -38.49 8.65 8.99
CA GLU A 14 -38.41 9.51 10.19
C GLU A 14 -38.77 8.76 11.49
N SER A 15 -39.61 7.71 11.42
CA SER A 15 -39.94 6.86 12.57
C SER A 15 -38.81 5.90 12.98
N GLU A 16 -37.77 5.73 12.15
CA GLU A 16 -36.60 4.87 12.42
C GLU A 16 -35.42 5.62 13.06
N ILE A 17 -35.43 6.95 13.05
CA ILE A 17 -34.36 7.80 13.59
C ILE A 17 -34.18 7.67 15.11
N GLY A 18 -35.19 7.14 15.84
CA GLY A 18 -35.17 7.04 17.30
C GLY A 18 -35.20 5.62 17.90
N ARG A 19 -35.13 4.54 17.11
CA ARG A 19 -35.44 3.18 17.61
C ARG A 19 -34.28 2.20 17.70
N THR A 20 -33.04 2.61 17.42
CA THR A 20 -31.87 1.73 17.44
C THR A 20 -30.75 2.31 18.31
N THR A 21 -30.59 1.78 19.51
CA THR A 21 -29.37 1.94 20.34
C THR A 21 -28.41 0.76 20.15
N ASP A 22 -28.73 -0.14 19.22
CA ASP A 22 -27.90 -1.31 18.92
C ASP A 22 -26.78 -0.89 17.96
N PRO A 23 -25.50 -0.95 18.39
CA PRO A 23 -24.37 -0.48 17.60
C PRO A 23 -24.22 -1.27 16.30
N VAL A 24 -24.59 -2.54 16.29
CA VAL A 24 -24.52 -3.38 15.08
C VAL A 24 -25.54 -2.91 14.04
N ARG A 25 -26.80 -2.70 14.45
CA ARG A 25 -27.82 -2.14 13.56
C ARG A 25 -27.49 -0.72 13.10
N MET A 26 -26.81 0.07 13.92
CA MET A 26 -26.30 1.39 13.51
C MET A 26 -25.29 1.25 12.37
N TYR A 27 -24.30 0.37 12.52
CA TYR A 27 -23.28 0.11 11.51
C TYR A 27 -23.87 -0.43 10.20
N MET A 28 -24.73 -1.45 10.27
CA MET A 28 -25.33 -2.05 9.07
C MET A 28 -26.18 -1.04 8.29
N ARG A 29 -26.87 -0.14 8.98
CA ARG A 29 -27.62 0.94 8.33
C ARG A 29 -26.68 1.94 7.65
N GLU A 30 -25.58 2.31 8.30
CA GLU A 30 -24.60 3.27 7.77
C GLU A 30 -23.84 2.69 6.58
N MET A 31 -23.33 1.46 6.69
CA MET A 31 -22.66 0.77 5.58
C MET A 31 -23.61 0.49 4.41
N GLY A 32 -24.89 0.21 4.68
CA GLY A 32 -25.90 0.02 3.63
C GLY A 32 -26.24 1.27 2.82
N THR A 33 -25.74 2.46 3.20
CA THR A 33 -25.87 3.68 2.39
C THR A 33 -24.79 3.81 1.31
N VAL A 34 -23.70 3.05 1.42
CA VAL A 34 -22.60 3.06 0.45
C VAL A 34 -22.92 2.06 -0.66
N GLU A 35 -22.92 2.53 -1.90
CA GLU A 35 -23.15 1.66 -3.07
C GLU A 35 -21.96 0.73 -3.30
N LEU A 36 -22.24 -0.48 -3.80
CA LEU A 36 -21.18 -1.43 -4.18
C LEU A 36 -20.40 -0.90 -5.39
N LEU A 37 -19.09 -1.16 -5.41
CA LEU A 37 -18.24 -0.77 -6.54
C LEU A 37 -18.54 -1.65 -7.76
N THR A 38 -18.45 -1.04 -8.94
CA THR A 38 -18.33 -1.80 -10.20
C THR A 38 -16.85 -2.08 -10.47
N ARG A 39 -16.56 -3.06 -11.32
CA ARG A 39 -15.18 -3.36 -11.74
C ARG A 39 -14.44 -2.11 -12.25
N GLU A 40 -15.13 -1.25 -13.01
CA GLU A 40 -14.57 0.01 -13.49
C GLU A 40 -14.29 0.99 -12.33
N GLY A 41 -15.20 1.06 -11.36
CA GLY A 41 -15.03 1.88 -10.16
C GLY A 41 -13.85 1.44 -9.28
N GLU A 42 -13.59 0.14 -9.18
CA GLU A 42 -12.41 -0.41 -8.49
C GLU A 42 -11.12 0.01 -9.21
N ILE A 43 -11.08 -0.09 -10.55
CA ILE A 43 -9.93 0.32 -11.35
C ILE A 43 -9.67 1.83 -11.21
N ASP A 44 -10.71 2.65 -11.20
CA ASP A 44 -10.57 4.10 -11.06
C ASP A 44 -10.06 4.50 -9.67
N ILE A 45 -10.47 3.77 -8.62
CA ILE A 45 -9.92 3.97 -7.27
C ILE A 45 -8.46 3.56 -7.23
N ALA A 46 -8.08 2.43 -7.83
CA ALA A 46 -6.70 1.96 -7.88
C ALA A 46 -5.78 3.00 -8.55
N LYS A 47 -6.16 3.54 -9.71
CA LYS A 47 -5.40 4.60 -10.38
C LYS A 47 -5.24 5.85 -9.52
N ARG A 48 -6.31 6.27 -8.84
CA ARG A 48 -6.25 7.44 -7.95
C ARG A 48 -5.33 7.23 -6.75
N ILE A 49 -5.25 6.01 -6.24
CA ILE A 49 -4.31 5.65 -5.17
C ILE A 49 -2.88 5.70 -5.72
N GLU A 50 -2.62 5.12 -6.89
CA GLU A 50 -1.30 5.14 -7.54
C GLU A 50 -0.83 6.57 -7.84
N ASP A 51 -1.69 7.41 -8.42
CA ASP A 51 -1.41 8.83 -8.66
C ASP A 51 -1.08 9.58 -7.36
N GLY A 52 -1.80 9.27 -6.28
CA GLY A 52 -1.56 9.86 -4.96
C GLY A 52 -0.22 9.44 -4.37
N ILE A 53 0.15 8.16 -4.50
CA ILE A 53 1.46 7.65 -4.06
C ILE A 53 2.57 8.31 -4.88
N ASN A 54 2.43 8.39 -6.20
CA ASN A 54 3.41 9.03 -7.08
C ASN A 54 3.59 10.52 -6.71
N GLN A 55 2.50 11.22 -6.40
CA GLN A 55 2.55 12.61 -5.96
C GLN A 55 3.36 12.78 -4.66
N VAL A 56 3.14 11.89 -3.68
CA VAL A 56 3.91 11.89 -2.43
C VAL A 56 5.37 11.56 -2.70
N GLN A 57 5.67 10.55 -3.51
CA GLN A 57 7.04 10.18 -3.90
C GLN A 57 7.78 11.35 -4.56
N CYS A 58 7.16 12.04 -5.52
CA CYS A 58 7.73 13.22 -6.15
C CYS A 58 8.02 14.33 -5.12
N SER A 59 7.10 14.54 -4.18
CA SER A 59 7.25 15.57 -3.14
C SER A 59 8.42 15.25 -2.19
N VAL A 60 8.58 13.97 -1.81
CA VAL A 60 9.70 13.51 -1.00
C VAL A 60 11.02 13.60 -1.76
N ALA A 61 11.01 13.27 -3.06
CA ALA A 61 12.19 13.35 -3.92
C ALA A 61 12.68 14.79 -4.17
N GLU A 62 11.79 15.78 -4.10
CA GLU A 62 12.18 17.20 -4.19
C GLU A 62 12.78 17.73 -2.88
N TYR A 63 12.56 17.04 -1.75
CA TYR A 63 13.04 17.47 -0.44
C TYR A 63 14.51 17.07 -0.22
N PRO A 64 15.46 18.03 -0.18
CA PRO A 64 16.89 17.70 -0.16
C PRO A 64 17.32 16.97 1.11
N GLU A 65 16.69 17.26 2.26
CA GLU A 65 17.05 16.62 3.52
C GLU A 65 16.57 15.15 3.60
N ALA A 66 15.52 14.77 2.85
CA ALA A 66 15.15 13.36 2.71
C ALA A 66 16.23 12.57 1.95
N ILE A 67 16.79 13.16 0.89
CA ILE A 67 17.88 12.53 0.13
C ILE A 67 19.14 12.41 0.98
N THR A 68 19.52 13.45 1.74
CA THR A 68 20.70 13.37 2.61
C THR A 68 20.52 12.31 3.69
N TYR A 69 19.33 12.25 4.29
CA TYR A 69 19.02 11.21 5.27
C TYR A 69 19.17 9.81 4.65
N LEU A 70 18.60 9.58 3.46
CA LEU A 70 18.70 8.29 2.76
C LEU A 70 20.16 7.90 2.49
N LEU A 71 21.02 8.85 2.10
CA LEU A 71 22.44 8.60 1.89
C LEU A 71 23.17 8.25 3.20
N GLU A 72 22.88 8.95 4.29
CA GLU A 72 23.44 8.63 5.61
C GLU A 72 23.03 7.23 6.08
N GLN A 73 21.79 6.81 5.78
CA GLN A 73 21.34 5.45 6.05
C GLN A 73 22.14 4.41 5.26
N TYR A 74 22.38 4.69 3.98
CA TYR A 74 23.16 3.81 3.10
C TYR A 74 24.62 3.67 3.60
N ASP A 75 25.24 4.76 4.05
CA ASP A 75 26.59 4.72 4.62
C ASP A 75 26.68 3.80 5.86
N ARG A 76 25.61 3.72 6.67
CA ARG A 76 25.53 2.79 7.80
C ARG A 76 25.40 1.33 7.37
N VAL A 77 24.71 1.08 6.27
CA VAL A 77 24.64 -0.26 5.66
C VAL A 77 26.02 -0.66 5.12
N GLU A 78 26.75 0.25 4.46
CA GLU A 78 28.12 -0.01 3.99
C GLU A 78 29.09 -0.27 5.15
N ALA A 79 28.90 0.42 6.28
CA ALA A 79 29.65 0.19 7.52
C ALA A 79 29.29 -1.13 8.23
N GLY A 80 28.25 -1.84 7.79
CA GLY A 80 27.76 -3.10 8.38
C GLY A 80 26.95 -2.92 9.66
N GLU A 81 26.46 -1.71 9.94
CA GLU A 81 25.65 -1.40 11.13
C GLU A 81 24.16 -1.73 10.95
N SER A 82 23.71 -1.91 9.70
CA SER A 82 22.32 -2.24 9.35
C SER A 82 22.28 -3.10 8.08
N ARG A 83 21.19 -3.83 7.84
CA ARG A 83 21.04 -4.65 6.63
C ARG A 83 20.47 -3.81 5.49
N LEU A 84 20.81 -4.16 4.25
CA LEU A 84 20.28 -3.49 3.07
C LEU A 84 18.76 -3.72 2.91
N SER A 85 18.28 -4.89 3.32
CA SER A 85 16.85 -5.24 3.37
C SER A 85 16.02 -4.29 4.23
N ASP A 86 16.62 -3.72 5.28
CA ASP A 86 15.94 -2.81 6.21
C ASP A 86 15.79 -1.39 5.60
N LEU A 87 16.57 -1.09 4.55
CA LEU A 87 16.61 0.23 3.92
C LEU A 87 15.83 0.29 2.61
N ILE A 88 15.93 -0.74 1.77
CA ILE A 88 15.30 -0.80 0.44
C ILE A 88 14.80 -2.22 0.18
N THR A 89 13.56 -2.32 -0.31
CA THR A 89 12.97 -3.57 -0.78
C THR A 89 12.86 -3.54 -2.30
N GLY A 90 13.66 -4.37 -2.98
CA GLY A 90 13.66 -4.51 -4.43
C GLY A 90 14.24 -3.32 -5.22
N PHE A 91 14.48 -3.54 -6.51
CA PHE A 91 14.85 -2.49 -7.46
C PHE A 91 13.97 -2.60 -8.69
N VAL A 92 13.54 -1.46 -9.22
CA VAL A 92 12.88 -1.40 -10.53
C VAL A 92 13.99 -1.33 -11.60
N ASP A 93 14.14 -2.38 -12.40
CA ASP A 93 15.02 -2.35 -13.57
C ASP A 93 14.31 -1.64 -14.73
N PRO A 94 14.77 -0.45 -15.15
CA PRO A 94 14.15 0.29 -16.26
C PRO A 94 14.33 -0.39 -17.63
N ASN A 95 15.13 -1.46 -17.72
CA ASN A 95 15.42 -2.21 -18.94
C ASN A 95 14.87 -3.64 -18.94
N ALA A 96 14.20 -4.07 -17.87
CA ALA A 96 13.42 -5.30 -17.89
C ALA A 96 12.16 -5.07 -18.76
N GLU A 97 11.80 -6.03 -19.63
CA GLU A 97 10.56 -5.91 -20.38
C GLU A 97 9.39 -5.76 -19.40
N GLU A 98 8.56 -4.77 -19.67
CA GLU A 98 7.53 -4.21 -18.80
C GLU A 98 6.40 -5.22 -18.55
N ASP A 99 6.68 -6.27 -17.77
CA ASP A 99 5.70 -7.12 -17.09
C ASP A 99 5.52 -6.64 -15.64
N LEU A 100 5.71 -5.32 -15.45
CA LEU A 100 5.37 -4.64 -14.22
C LEU A 100 3.84 -4.59 -14.17
N ALA A 101 3.23 -5.65 -13.64
CA ALA A 101 1.97 -5.50 -12.93
C ALA A 101 2.07 -4.22 -12.10
N PRO A 102 1.05 -3.34 -12.07
CA PRO A 102 1.11 -2.11 -11.30
C PRO A 102 1.34 -2.51 -9.85
N THR A 103 2.59 -2.48 -9.41
CA THR A 103 2.94 -2.78 -8.03
C THR A 103 2.47 -1.56 -7.27
N ALA A 104 1.23 -1.66 -6.78
CA ALA A 104 0.79 -1.01 -5.58
C ALA A 104 1.84 -1.39 -4.52
N THR A 105 2.91 -0.59 -4.45
CA THR A 105 4.09 -0.87 -3.66
C THR A 105 3.65 -0.69 -2.22
N HIS A 106 3.17 -1.79 -1.64
CA HIS A 106 3.14 -2.15 -0.22
C HIS A 106 3.08 -1.01 0.81
N ILE A 107 2.29 0.04 0.58
CA ILE A 107 1.88 0.94 1.66
C ILE A 107 0.60 0.33 2.25
N GLY A 108 0.79 -0.63 3.15
CA GLY A 108 -0.25 -1.05 4.09
C GLY A 108 -0.96 -2.39 3.84
N SER A 109 -0.37 -3.31 3.07
CA SER A 109 -0.87 -4.69 3.02
C SER A 109 0.25 -5.69 3.32
N GLU A 110 0.69 -5.70 4.57
CA GLU A 110 1.13 -6.93 5.24
C GLU A 110 -0.11 -7.68 5.74
N LEU A 111 -0.99 -8.06 4.81
CA LEU A 111 -1.89 -9.17 5.06
C LEU A 111 -1.11 -10.40 4.63
N SER A 112 -0.54 -11.09 5.61
CA SER A 112 -0.08 -12.47 5.48
C SER A 112 -1.13 -13.23 4.68
N THR A 113 -0.69 -13.86 3.60
CA THR A 113 -1.52 -14.66 2.68
C THR A 113 -1.94 -15.97 3.36
N GLU A 114 -2.55 -15.89 4.54
CA GLU A 114 -2.96 -17.05 5.33
C GLU A 114 -4.17 -16.69 6.19
N GLU A 115 -5.29 -16.28 5.59
CA GLU A 115 -6.62 -16.48 6.22
C GLU A 115 -7.65 -16.77 5.14
N GLN A 116 -7.49 -17.94 4.51
CA GLN A 116 -8.56 -18.59 3.79
C GLN A 116 -8.34 -20.10 3.88
N ASP A 117 -8.69 -20.69 5.01
CA ASP A 117 -9.18 -22.07 5.09
C ASP A 117 -9.86 -22.31 6.46
N ASP A 118 -11.19 -22.44 6.43
CA ASP A 118 -11.95 -23.18 7.42
C ASP A 118 -11.86 -24.67 7.00
N ASP A 119 -11.12 -25.48 7.74
CA ASP A 119 -11.41 -26.86 8.16
C ASP A 119 -10.13 -27.73 8.34
N ASP A 120 -9.91 -28.17 9.59
CA ASP A 120 -9.15 -29.34 10.11
C ASP A 120 -8.09 -30.04 9.22
N ASP A 121 -6.82 -30.02 9.65
CA ASP A 121 -6.08 -31.22 10.07
C ASP A 121 -4.65 -30.86 10.58
N GLU A 122 -4.25 -31.44 11.71
CA GLU A 122 -2.90 -31.36 12.28
C GLU A 122 -1.91 -32.12 11.40
N ASP A 123 -0.89 -31.45 10.85
CA ASP A 123 0.42 -32.07 10.57
C ASP A 123 1.54 -31.02 10.61
N ASP A 124 2.60 -31.39 11.33
CA ASP A 124 3.80 -30.64 11.70
C ASP A 124 4.80 -30.71 10.54
N ASP A 125 4.88 -29.67 9.71
CA ASP A 125 5.93 -29.50 8.70
C ASP A 125 6.65 -28.16 8.93
N ASP A 126 7.92 -28.25 9.36
CA ASP A 126 8.92 -27.15 9.39
C ASP A 126 9.04 -26.54 7.98
N ASP A 127 8.26 -25.49 7.69
CA ASP A 127 8.45 -24.65 6.51
C ASP A 127 9.41 -23.51 6.88
N ASP A 128 10.71 -23.78 6.62
CA ASP A 128 11.79 -22.80 6.62
C ASP A 128 11.51 -21.81 5.47
N SER A 129 10.59 -20.88 5.72
CA SER A 129 10.32 -19.73 4.85
C SER A 129 11.56 -18.84 4.86
N GLU A 130 12.50 -19.15 3.97
CA GLU A 130 13.52 -18.20 3.56
C GLU A 130 12.78 -16.94 3.06
N ASP A 131 12.77 -15.92 3.90
CA ASP A 131 12.40 -14.55 3.57
C ASP A 131 13.26 -14.11 2.37
N ASP A 132 12.74 -14.35 1.17
CA ASP A 132 13.38 -14.17 -0.14
C ASP A 132 13.54 -12.67 -0.50
N ASN A 133 13.54 -11.80 0.52
CA ASN A 133 13.88 -10.38 0.45
C ASN A 133 15.40 -10.13 0.58
N SER A 134 16.23 -11.14 0.31
CA SER A 134 17.68 -10.98 0.30
C SER A 134 18.13 -10.24 -0.97
N ILE A 135 18.22 -8.91 -0.88
CA ILE A 135 18.84 -8.10 -1.94
C ILE A 135 20.33 -8.48 -2.05
N ASP A 136 20.75 -9.03 -3.20
CA ASP A 136 22.17 -9.27 -3.50
C ASP A 136 22.93 -7.93 -3.62
N PRO A 137 23.96 -7.69 -2.78
CA PRO A 137 24.72 -6.44 -2.81
C PRO A 137 25.38 -6.18 -4.17
N GLU A 138 25.76 -7.20 -4.96
CA GLU A 138 26.34 -6.97 -6.28
C GLU A 138 25.30 -6.46 -7.30
N VAL A 139 24.05 -6.92 -7.20
CA VAL A 139 22.95 -6.46 -8.04
C VAL A 139 22.58 -5.01 -7.70
N ALA A 140 22.56 -4.65 -6.41
CA ALA A 140 22.33 -3.27 -5.95
C ALA A 140 23.39 -2.28 -6.47
N VAL A 141 24.66 -2.70 -6.49
CA VAL A 141 25.75 -1.87 -7.04
C VAL A 141 25.63 -1.74 -8.57
N ARG A 142 25.23 -2.82 -9.25
CA ARG A 142 25.06 -2.83 -10.71
C ARG A 142 23.87 -1.98 -11.17
N SER A 143 22.79 -1.93 -10.39
CA SER A 143 21.61 -1.09 -10.66
C SER A 143 21.88 0.41 -10.42
N SER A 144 22.91 0.74 -9.62
CA SER A 144 23.29 2.12 -9.26
C SER A 144 24.65 2.58 -9.82
N PRO A 145 24.93 2.48 -11.14
CA PRO A 145 26.27 2.69 -11.69
C PRO A 145 26.78 4.15 -11.62
N ASN A 146 25.92 5.14 -11.36
CA ASN A 146 26.26 6.57 -11.44
C ASN A 146 26.42 7.29 -10.09
N CYS A 147 26.18 6.62 -8.95
CA CYS A 147 26.27 7.27 -7.64
C CYS A 147 27.73 7.59 -7.25
N ALA A 148 28.68 6.69 -7.55
CA ALA A 148 30.09 6.83 -7.15
C ALA A 148 30.85 8.01 -7.80
N SER A 149 30.33 8.61 -8.88
CA SER A 149 31.01 9.69 -9.62
C SER A 149 30.39 11.08 -9.45
N SER A 150 29.17 11.18 -8.92
CA SER A 150 28.40 12.44 -8.87
C SER A 150 28.55 13.22 -7.55
N THR A 151 28.94 12.56 -6.46
CA THR A 151 29.01 13.13 -5.09
C THR A 151 30.02 14.28 -4.94
N LYS A 152 30.89 14.52 -5.93
CA LYS A 152 31.89 15.59 -5.89
C LYS A 152 31.52 16.85 -6.68
N ARG A 153 30.35 16.90 -7.32
CA ARG A 153 30.05 17.95 -8.31
C ARG A 153 28.68 18.61 -8.17
N ARG A 154 28.11 18.71 -6.96
CA ARG A 154 26.86 19.48 -6.78
C ARG A 154 26.63 20.00 -5.36
N VAL A 155 27.68 20.56 -4.75
CA VAL A 155 27.51 21.55 -3.68
C VAL A 155 28.39 22.75 -4.02
N ARG A 156 27.80 23.71 -4.74
CA ARG A 156 28.21 25.11 -4.81
C ARG A 156 26.94 25.95 -4.81
#